data_AF-A0A963NZI5-F1
#
_entry.id   AF-A0A963NZI5-F1
#
_cell.length_a   1.000
_cell.length_b   1.000
_cell.length_c   1.000
_cell.angle_alpha   90.00
_cell.angle_beta   90.00
_cell.angle_gamma   90.00
#
_symmetry.space_group_name_H-M   'P 1'
#
loop_
_entity.id
_entity.type
_entity.pdbx_description
1 polymer ?
#
loop_
_entity_poly.entity_id
_entity_poly.type
_entity_poly.pdbx_seq_one_letter_code
_entity_poly.pdbx_strand_id
1 'polypeptide(L)'
;MVPIGRHFALDDVGSVTLDRKTTPNEPPNGTEGNGRGFCLARANWSECSMNRRRVLKVLCVTSSSLTPIGALLSAASASMVPALTRRPGADGHFTDAERAFVDAATARIIPTDDTGAGAREAGVTQFIESQLAGDFGDAARWYMQGPFKDGTDEQGYQLPLTPAQLYSAAIRAVDQHCRDFFGGRVFADLDAEEQDEVLRGLEAGEPELGDVDSRSFFKMLRANTVEGFLSDPMYGGNQGFVGWRLIGFPGPRYDYTRFIGRHGEPFPLPPVGILGRDGFI
;
A
#
# COMPACT_ATOMS: atom_id res chain seq x y z
N MET A 1 38.93 -22.11 -47.02
CA MET A 1 40.19 -21.39 -47.29
C MET A 1 39.81 -19.96 -47.67
N VAL A 2 40.17 -18.97 -46.85
CA VAL A 2 39.73 -17.55 -46.96
C VAL A 2 40.48 -16.82 -48.09
N PRO A 3 39.88 -15.79 -48.70
CA PRO A 3 40.53 -14.46 -48.76
C PRO A 3 39.50 -13.34 -48.43
N ILE A 4 39.71 -12.44 -47.46
CA ILE A 4 40.55 -11.21 -47.43
C ILE A 4 40.31 -10.26 -48.61
N GLY A 5 39.80 -9.04 -48.35
CA GLY A 5 40.15 -7.85 -49.15
C GLY A 5 39.12 -6.73 -49.39
N ARG A 6 39.08 -5.74 -48.48
CA ARG A 6 39.01 -4.25 -48.65
C ARG A 6 38.06 -3.56 -49.67
N HIS A 7 37.34 -2.56 -49.11
CA HIS A 7 36.96 -1.22 -49.60
C HIS A 7 36.73 -0.96 -51.10
N PHE A 8 35.56 -0.38 -51.43
CA PHE A 8 35.45 0.85 -52.24
C PHE A 8 34.06 1.48 -52.10
N ALA A 9 34.02 2.81 -52.03
CA ALA A 9 32.84 3.67 -51.94
C ALA A 9 32.24 3.95 -53.33
N LEU A 10 30.93 4.27 -53.38
CA LEU A 10 30.29 5.04 -54.46
C LEU A 10 29.08 5.80 -53.89
N ASP A 11 29.31 7.10 -53.75
CA ASP A 11 28.47 8.29 -53.88
C ASP A 11 26.95 8.19 -54.21
N ASP A 12 26.22 8.99 -53.41
CA ASP A 12 25.32 10.09 -53.82
C ASP A 12 23.97 9.79 -54.51
N VAL A 13 22.88 9.95 -53.75
CA VAL A 13 21.65 10.62 -54.24
C VAL A 13 20.95 11.35 -53.08
N GLY A 14 20.96 12.69 -53.12
CA GLY A 14 19.71 13.46 -53.06
C GLY A 14 19.24 14.00 -51.71
N SER A 15 19.68 15.22 -51.41
CA SER A 15 19.16 16.18 -50.43
C SER A 15 17.67 16.53 -50.58
N VAL A 16 16.97 16.73 -49.45
CA VAL A 16 15.89 17.72 -49.34
C VAL A 16 16.05 18.50 -48.02
N THR A 17 16.47 19.74 -48.16
CA THR A 17 16.51 20.80 -47.15
C THR A 17 15.12 21.42 -47.01
N LEU A 18 14.68 21.78 -45.80
CA LEU A 18 13.79 22.94 -45.60
C LEU A 18 13.99 23.56 -44.20
N ASP A 19 13.82 24.88 -44.18
CA ASP A 19 14.53 25.88 -43.38
C ASP A 19 13.95 26.15 -41.98
N ARG A 20 14.74 26.86 -41.16
CA ARG A 20 14.42 27.47 -39.86
C ARG A 20 13.48 28.68 -39.97
N LYS A 21 12.93 29.05 -38.80
CA LYS A 21 12.18 30.27 -38.37
C LYS A 21 10.68 29.99 -38.24
N THR A 22 10.00 30.21 -37.11
CA THR A 22 10.03 31.36 -36.18
C THR A 22 9.29 30.99 -34.88
N THR A 23 9.82 31.31 -33.70
CA THR A 23 9.05 31.53 -32.46
C THR A 23 8.64 33.01 -32.39
N PRO A 24 7.55 33.39 -31.69
CA PRO A 24 7.72 33.84 -30.30
C PRO A 24 6.49 33.64 -29.38
N ASN A 25 6.71 33.45 -28.07
CA ASN A 25 6.20 34.34 -27.01
C ASN A 25 6.53 33.81 -25.61
N GLU A 26 7.35 34.58 -24.89
CA GLU A 26 7.44 34.65 -23.43
C GLU A 26 7.13 36.11 -22.99
N PRO A 27 6.88 36.37 -21.69
CA PRO A 27 5.95 37.40 -21.19
C PRO A 27 6.59 38.78 -20.98
N PRO A 28 5.79 39.83 -20.71
CA PRO A 28 6.33 41.11 -20.29
C PRO A 28 6.68 41.12 -18.79
N ASN A 29 7.83 41.74 -18.52
CA ASN A 29 8.44 42.02 -17.23
C ASN A 29 8.14 43.47 -16.79
N GLY A 30 8.11 43.75 -15.49
CA GLY A 30 7.95 45.09 -14.91
C GLY A 30 7.77 45.01 -13.38
N THR A 31 8.84 45.00 -12.59
CA THR A 31 9.63 46.11 -12.01
C THR A 31 9.25 46.48 -10.57
N GLU A 32 10.28 46.39 -9.71
CA GLU A 32 10.54 47.16 -8.48
C GLU A 32 9.79 46.84 -7.17
N GLY A 33 10.55 46.66 -6.08
CA GLY A 33 10.00 46.77 -4.71
C GLY A 33 10.74 46.02 -3.61
N ASN A 34 11.78 46.66 -3.04
CA ASN A 34 12.45 46.31 -1.79
C ASN A 34 11.50 46.27 -0.56
N GLY A 35 11.70 45.32 0.36
CA GLY A 35 11.35 45.50 1.78
C GLY A 35 10.38 44.48 2.42
N ARG A 36 10.93 43.71 3.38
CA ARG A 36 10.33 43.19 4.64
C ARG A 36 8.81 42.94 4.68
N GLY A 37 8.41 41.70 4.98
CA GLY A 37 7.08 41.46 5.54
C GLY A 37 6.64 40.01 5.58
N PHE A 38 6.88 39.35 6.70
CA PHE A 38 6.07 38.24 7.19
C PHE A 38 4.58 38.63 7.09
N CYS A 39 3.73 37.82 6.44
CA CYS A 39 2.30 37.74 6.73
C CYS A 39 1.75 36.38 6.29
N LEU A 40 1.25 35.66 7.28
CA LEU A 40 0.48 34.42 7.21
C LEU A 40 -0.66 34.51 6.19
N ALA A 41 -0.78 33.50 5.35
CA ALA A 41 -2.07 33.07 4.82
C ALA A 41 -2.26 31.59 5.18
N ARG A 42 -2.83 31.39 6.38
CA ARG A 42 -3.54 30.17 6.78
C ARG A 42 -4.56 29.83 5.68
N ALA A 43 -4.24 28.86 4.83
CA ALA A 43 -5.29 28.03 4.25
C ALA A 43 -5.61 26.99 5.32
N ASN A 44 -6.68 27.22 6.08
CA ASN A 44 -7.21 26.26 7.05
C ASN A 44 -7.66 25.01 6.29
N TRP A 45 -6.87 23.94 6.37
CA TRP A 45 -7.22 22.60 5.86
C TRP A 45 -8.13 21.81 6.82
N SER A 46 -8.69 22.47 7.84
CA SER A 46 -9.61 21.84 8.81
C SER A 46 -10.97 21.42 8.21
N GLU A 47 -11.23 21.66 6.92
CA GLU A 47 -12.48 21.29 6.25
C GLU A 47 -12.31 20.21 5.16
N CYS A 48 -11.11 19.64 4.99
CA CYS A 48 -10.84 18.65 3.94
C CYS A 48 -10.45 17.27 4.50
N SER A 49 -11.12 16.76 5.52
CA SER A 49 -11.00 15.35 5.94
C SER A 49 -12.32 14.58 6.00
N MET A 50 -13.45 15.17 5.59
CA MET A 50 -14.75 14.48 5.60
C MET A 50 -15.38 14.38 4.20
N ASN A 51 -15.70 13.15 3.80
CA ASN A 51 -16.62 12.72 2.72
C ASN A 51 -16.18 12.86 1.25
N ARG A 52 -15.44 11.86 0.73
CA ARG A 52 -15.40 11.57 -0.73
C ARG A 52 -16.42 10.52 -1.21
N ARG A 53 -17.36 10.06 -0.37
CA ARG A 53 -18.39 9.07 -0.77
C ARG A 53 -19.81 9.38 -0.31
N ARG A 54 -20.07 10.59 0.21
CA ARG A 54 -21.34 10.93 0.89
C ARG A 54 -22.11 12.08 0.21
N VAL A 55 -22.14 12.11 -1.12
CA VAL A 55 -23.05 12.95 -1.90
C VAL A 55 -24.05 12.05 -2.61
N LEU A 56 -24.99 11.49 -1.86
CA LEU A 56 -26.31 11.01 -2.31
C LEU A 56 -27.06 10.41 -1.13
N LYS A 57 -27.85 11.25 -0.45
CA LYS A 57 -29.15 11.00 0.20
C LYS A 57 -29.39 12.06 1.27
N VAL A 58 -30.13 13.10 0.90
CA VAL A 58 -30.84 13.96 1.85
C VAL A 58 -32.29 14.04 1.38
N LEU A 59 -33.20 13.69 2.30
CA LEU A 59 -34.65 13.93 2.40
C LEU A 59 -35.49 12.64 2.56
N CYS A 60 -35.94 12.38 3.79
CA CYS A 60 -37.35 12.45 4.17
C CYS A 60 -37.51 12.42 5.72
N VAL A 61 -38.45 13.23 6.20
CA VAL A 61 -38.71 13.65 7.59
C VAL A 61 -39.93 12.90 8.16
N THR A 62 -40.14 13.03 9.48
CA THR A 62 -41.36 12.81 10.33
C THR A 62 -41.30 11.54 11.19
N SER A 63 -40.92 11.61 12.47
CA SER A 63 -41.66 12.03 13.70
C SER A 63 -42.65 10.99 14.23
N SER A 64 -42.35 10.37 15.38
CA SER A 64 -43.10 10.49 16.64
C SER A 64 -42.84 9.32 17.60
N SER A 65 -42.80 9.67 18.88
CA SER A 65 -42.54 8.93 20.12
C SER A 65 -43.49 7.78 20.44
N LEU A 66 -42.98 6.74 21.14
CA LEU A 66 -43.42 6.27 22.48
C LEU A 66 -42.70 4.96 22.86
N THR A 67 -42.07 4.94 24.03
CA THR A 67 -41.57 3.72 24.69
C THR A 67 -42.72 2.94 25.34
N PRO A 68 -42.61 1.60 25.39
CA PRO A 68 -42.67 0.98 26.70
C PRO A 68 -41.55 -0.03 26.96
N ILE A 69 -41.31 -0.17 28.25
CA ILE A 69 -40.33 -0.97 28.97
C ILE A 69 -40.64 -2.46 28.83
N GLY A 70 -39.59 -3.29 28.64
CA GLY A 70 -39.60 -4.68 29.09
C GLY A 70 -39.39 -5.74 28.01
N ALA A 71 -38.13 -6.01 27.67
CA ALA A 71 -37.66 -7.36 27.33
C ALA A 71 -36.12 -7.35 27.34
N LEU A 72 -35.53 -7.79 28.47
CA LEU A 72 -34.16 -8.26 28.53
C LEU A 72 -34.06 -9.52 27.66
N LEU A 73 -33.71 -9.37 26.39
CA LEU A 73 -33.10 -10.45 25.63
C LEU A 73 -31.63 -10.10 25.38
N SER A 74 -30.79 -10.76 26.18
CA SER A 74 -29.39 -11.00 25.88
C SER A 74 -29.25 -11.59 24.47
N ALA A 75 -28.69 -10.80 23.57
CA ALA A 75 -28.03 -11.29 22.37
C ALA A 75 -26.82 -10.39 22.10
N ALA A 76 -25.85 -10.44 23.01
CA ALA A 76 -24.47 -10.16 22.63
C ALA A 76 -24.05 -11.29 21.69
N SER A 77 -24.41 -11.17 20.41
CA SER A 77 -23.69 -11.82 19.33
C SER A 77 -22.35 -11.09 19.22
N ALA A 78 -21.48 -11.32 20.20
CA ALA A 78 -20.06 -11.20 19.97
C ALA A 78 -19.78 -12.25 18.89
N SER A 79 -19.62 -11.76 17.66
CA SER A 79 -19.12 -12.56 16.56
C SER A 79 -17.78 -13.11 17.04
N MET A 80 -17.79 -14.35 17.50
CA MET A 80 -16.59 -15.05 17.93
C MET A 80 -15.83 -15.37 16.66
N VAL A 81 -15.05 -14.38 16.21
CA VAL A 81 -13.96 -14.63 15.27
C VAL A 81 -13.12 -15.70 15.95
N PRO A 82 -12.94 -16.90 15.35
CA PRO A 82 -12.08 -17.90 15.93
C PRO A 82 -10.72 -17.23 16.14
N ALA A 83 -10.21 -17.30 17.38
CA ALA A 83 -8.86 -16.85 17.65
C ALA A 83 -7.94 -17.56 16.66
N LEU A 84 -7.29 -16.76 15.80
CA LEU A 84 -6.46 -17.22 14.70
C LEU A 84 -5.51 -18.30 15.21
N THR A 85 -5.64 -19.53 14.70
CA THR A 85 -4.76 -20.62 15.06
C THR A 85 -3.38 -20.31 14.50
N ARG A 86 -2.55 -19.64 15.30
CA ARG A 86 -1.13 -19.42 15.02
C ARG A 86 -0.52 -20.76 14.65
N ARG A 87 0.05 -20.86 13.45
CA ARG A 87 0.82 -22.04 13.06
C ARG A 87 1.97 -22.21 14.07
N PRO A 88 2.03 -23.30 14.85
CA PRO A 88 3.15 -23.53 15.74
C PRO A 88 4.32 -24.02 14.89
N GLY A 89 5.42 -23.25 14.84
CA GLY A 89 6.68 -23.73 14.26
C GLY A 89 7.52 -22.77 13.40
N ALA A 90 7.22 -21.48 13.31
CA ALA A 90 8.16 -20.49 12.76
C ALA A 90 8.60 -19.58 13.89
N ASP A 91 9.89 -19.60 14.22
CA ASP A 91 10.54 -18.49 14.90
C ASP A 91 10.33 -17.28 13.97
N GLY A 92 9.38 -16.41 14.33
CA GLY A 92 8.94 -15.33 13.45
C GLY A 92 10.08 -14.38 13.14
N HIS A 93 10.13 -13.84 11.92
CA HIS A 93 11.11 -12.81 11.54
C HIS A 93 10.99 -11.58 12.45
N PHE A 94 9.75 -11.27 12.89
CA PHE A 94 9.49 -10.11 13.74
C PHE A 94 9.53 -10.43 15.22
N THR A 95 10.12 -9.51 15.97
CA THR A 95 9.84 -9.34 17.40
C THR A 95 8.38 -8.92 17.61
N ASP A 96 7.85 -9.09 18.83
CA ASP A 96 6.47 -8.69 19.12
C ASP A 96 6.22 -7.18 18.91
N ALA A 97 7.24 -6.34 19.15
CA ALA A 97 7.19 -4.90 18.89
C ALA A 97 7.14 -4.59 17.38
N GLU A 98 7.99 -5.23 16.57
CA GLU A 98 7.96 -5.08 15.11
C GLU A 98 6.63 -5.58 14.52
N ARG A 99 6.10 -6.70 15.06
CA ARG A 99 4.79 -7.20 14.64
C ARG A 99 3.68 -6.21 14.96
N ALA A 100 3.70 -5.60 16.14
CA ALA A 100 2.74 -4.55 16.51
C ALA A 100 2.85 -3.31 15.61
N PHE A 101 4.07 -2.90 15.24
CA PHE A 101 4.29 -1.82 14.27
C PHE A 101 3.63 -2.13 12.93
N VAL A 102 3.94 -3.30 12.34
CA VAL A 102 3.43 -3.68 11.01
C VAL A 102 1.91 -3.81 11.04
N ASP A 103 1.37 -4.38 12.11
CA ASP A 103 -0.08 -4.53 12.30
C ASP A 103 -0.79 -3.18 12.44
N ALA A 104 -0.21 -2.22 13.16
CA ALA A 104 -0.71 -0.85 13.21
C ALA A 104 -0.65 -0.18 11.82
N ALA A 105 0.49 -0.24 11.14
CA ALA A 105 0.71 0.45 9.88
C ALA A 105 -0.19 -0.10 8.76
N THR A 106 -0.27 -1.43 8.61
CA THR A 106 -1.12 -2.06 7.60
C THR A 106 -2.61 -1.80 7.83
N ALA A 107 -3.05 -1.71 9.10
CA ALA A 107 -4.42 -1.34 9.45
C ALA A 107 -4.77 0.12 9.10
N ARG A 108 -3.79 1.02 8.98
CA ARG A 108 -4.02 2.37 8.45
C ARG A 108 -4.09 2.39 6.92
N ILE A 109 -3.31 1.53 6.26
CA ILE A 109 -3.29 1.43 4.78
C ILE A 109 -4.61 0.81 4.24
N ILE A 110 -5.10 -0.26 4.86
CA ILE A 110 -6.41 -0.87 4.55
C ILE A 110 -7.20 -0.99 5.86
N PRO A 111 -7.94 0.05 6.26
CA PRO A 111 -8.70 0.06 7.50
C PRO A 111 -9.97 -0.78 7.41
N THR A 112 -10.42 -1.26 8.56
CA THR A 112 -11.77 -1.81 8.75
C THR A 112 -12.77 -0.66 8.80
N ASP A 113 -13.74 -0.66 7.90
CA ASP A 113 -14.76 0.39 7.81
C ASP A 113 -16.14 -0.19 7.44
N ASP A 114 -17.11 0.68 7.15
CA ASP A 114 -18.47 0.29 6.77
C ASP A 114 -18.52 -0.57 5.47
N THR A 115 -17.45 -0.58 4.67
CA THR A 115 -17.40 -1.35 3.42
C THR A 115 -16.91 -2.79 3.63
N GLY A 116 -16.19 -3.07 4.72
CA GLY A 116 -15.79 -4.42 5.07
C GLY A 116 -14.62 -4.53 6.03
N ALA A 117 -14.17 -5.77 6.19
CA ALA A 117 -13.00 -6.13 6.97
C ALA A 117 -11.70 -5.62 6.32
N GLY A 118 -10.75 -5.19 7.14
CA GLY A 118 -9.49 -4.57 6.73
C GLY A 118 -8.29 -5.51 6.79
N ALA A 119 -7.10 -4.92 6.83
CA ALA A 119 -5.82 -5.65 6.84
C ALA A 119 -5.67 -6.61 8.03
N ARG A 120 -6.21 -6.24 9.20
CA ARG A 120 -6.12 -7.03 10.43
C ARG A 120 -6.87 -8.35 10.31
N GLU A 121 -8.14 -8.28 9.90
CA GLU A 121 -9.00 -9.45 9.73
C GLU A 121 -8.55 -10.32 8.56
N ALA A 122 -7.92 -9.72 7.55
CA ALA A 122 -7.32 -10.45 6.43
C ALA A 122 -5.98 -11.13 6.80
N GLY A 123 -5.42 -10.92 8.00
CA GLY A 123 -4.17 -11.55 8.41
C GLY A 123 -2.93 -11.04 7.64
N VAL A 124 -2.95 -9.80 7.16
CA VAL A 124 -1.87 -9.23 6.33
C VAL A 124 -0.52 -9.23 7.07
N THR A 125 -0.50 -8.93 8.37
CA THR A 125 0.72 -8.95 9.18
C THR A 125 1.40 -10.33 9.15
N GLN A 126 0.61 -11.41 9.25
CA GLN A 126 1.12 -12.78 9.20
C GLN A 126 1.66 -13.15 7.82
N PHE A 127 1.00 -12.68 6.75
CA PHE A 127 1.52 -12.81 5.39
C PHE A 127 2.89 -12.15 5.26
N ILE A 128 3.02 -10.88 5.66
CA ILE A 128 4.29 -10.14 5.56
C ILE A 128 5.38 -10.84 6.35
N GLU A 129 5.11 -11.26 7.59
CA GLU A 129 6.09 -11.99 8.42
C GLU A 129 6.54 -13.30 7.76
N SER A 130 5.60 -14.08 7.20
CA SER A 130 5.91 -15.34 6.51
C SER A 130 6.75 -15.12 5.24
N GLN A 131 6.44 -14.07 4.48
CA GLN A 131 7.19 -13.72 3.26
C GLN A 131 8.61 -13.23 3.59
N LEU A 132 8.78 -12.46 4.66
CA LEU A 132 10.08 -11.99 5.11
C LEU A 132 10.92 -13.10 5.76
N ALA A 133 10.29 -14.13 6.32
CA ALA A 133 10.99 -15.31 6.82
C ALA A 133 11.40 -16.31 5.70
N GLY A 134 11.04 -16.05 4.44
CA GLY A 134 11.36 -16.91 3.29
C GLY A 134 12.29 -16.27 2.26
N ASP A 135 12.42 -16.89 1.09
CA ASP A 135 13.28 -16.46 -0.03
C ASP A 135 13.13 -14.98 -0.42
N PHE A 136 11.93 -14.42 -0.25
CA PHE A 136 11.66 -13.01 -0.54
C PHE A 136 12.39 -12.10 0.45
N GLY A 137 12.32 -12.39 1.75
CA GLY A 137 13.03 -11.64 2.78
C GLY A 137 14.55 -11.67 2.62
N ASP A 138 15.09 -12.82 2.21
CA ASP A 138 16.51 -13.01 1.91
C ASP A 138 16.95 -12.43 0.56
N ALA A 139 16.00 -11.90 -0.23
CA ALA A 139 16.24 -11.46 -1.60
C ALA A 139 16.92 -12.54 -2.47
N ALA A 140 16.62 -13.83 -2.23
CA ALA A 140 17.39 -14.96 -2.76
C ALA A 140 17.39 -15.04 -4.30
N ARG A 141 16.41 -14.41 -4.96
CA ARG A 141 16.27 -14.35 -6.43
C ARG A 141 16.58 -12.97 -7.02
N TRP A 142 16.95 -11.99 -6.19
CA TRP A 142 17.23 -10.63 -6.64
C TRP A 142 18.70 -10.46 -6.98
N TYR A 143 18.99 -9.54 -7.90
CA TYR A 143 20.37 -9.14 -8.16
C TYR A 143 20.81 -8.12 -7.10
N MET A 144 21.53 -8.59 -6.08
CA MET A 144 21.98 -7.79 -4.93
C MET A 144 23.45 -7.37 -5.02
N GLN A 145 24.04 -7.35 -6.22
CA GLN A 145 25.42 -6.90 -6.40
C GLN A 145 25.43 -5.42 -6.78
N GLY A 146 26.36 -4.66 -6.19
CA GLY A 146 26.56 -3.26 -6.54
C GLY A 146 27.10 -3.09 -7.96
N PRO A 147 27.17 -1.84 -8.47
CA PRO A 147 26.93 -0.59 -7.74
C PRO A 147 25.44 -0.25 -7.61
N PHE A 148 25.00 0.10 -6.40
CA PHE A 148 23.67 0.63 -6.14
C PHE A 148 23.64 2.12 -6.51
N LYS A 149 22.68 2.52 -7.33
CA LYS A 149 22.47 3.89 -7.76
C LYS A 149 20.99 4.23 -7.63
N ASP A 150 20.69 5.51 -7.47
CA ASP A 150 19.31 5.97 -7.56
C ASP A 150 18.77 5.67 -8.96
N GLY A 151 17.75 4.81 -8.99
CA GLY A 151 17.04 4.45 -10.20
C GLY A 151 15.99 5.50 -10.55
N THR A 152 15.42 5.39 -11.76
CA THR A 152 14.17 6.08 -12.05
C THR A 152 13.01 5.40 -11.31
N ASP A 153 11.87 6.08 -11.17
CA ASP A 153 10.71 5.53 -10.44
C ASP A 153 10.22 4.18 -11.01
N GLU A 154 10.45 3.92 -12.30
CA GLU A 154 10.08 2.68 -12.99
C GLU A 154 11.03 1.51 -12.70
N GLN A 155 12.24 1.78 -12.21
CA GLN A 155 13.25 0.73 -12.00
C GLN A 155 12.98 -0.07 -10.72
N GLY A 156 12.19 0.46 -9.79
CA GLY A 156 11.81 -0.23 -8.56
C GLY A 156 12.90 -0.20 -7.49
N TYR A 157 13.04 -1.28 -6.72
CA TYR A 157 13.88 -1.37 -5.53
C TYR A 157 15.39 -1.42 -5.85
N GLN A 158 16.17 -0.42 -5.41
CA GLN A 158 17.62 -0.32 -5.68
C GLN A 158 18.51 -0.24 -4.43
N LEU A 159 17.98 -0.57 -3.26
CA LEU A 159 18.76 -0.49 -2.02
C LEU A 159 19.65 -1.74 -1.85
N PRO A 160 20.79 -1.61 -1.16
CA PRO A 160 21.67 -2.75 -0.84
C PRO A 160 21.09 -3.71 0.20
N LEU A 161 19.98 -3.34 0.83
CA LEU A 161 19.34 -4.11 1.90
C LEU A 161 18.44 -5.17 1.30
N THR A 162 18.43 -6.38 1.86
CA THR A 162 17.36 -7.34 1.57
C THR A 162 16.02 -6.82 2.14
N PRO A 163 14.86 -7.29 1.65
CA PRO A 163 13.57 -6.88 2.22
C PRO A 163 13.48 -7.10 3.73
N ALA A 164 13.98 -8.23 4.24
CA ALA A 164 14.02 -8.51 5.68
C ALA A 164 14.85 -7.47 6.45
N GLN A 165 16.04 -7.13 5.93
CA GLN A 165 16.91 -6.12 6.52
C GLN A 165 16.29 -4.73 6.47
N LEU A 166 15.64 -4.37 5.36
CA LEU A 166 14.96 -3.09 5.21
C LEU A 166 13.87 -2.94 6.27
N TYR A 167 13.00 -3.94 6.45
CA TYR A 167 11.92 -3.86 7.42
C TYR A 167 12.47 -3.64 8.84
N SER A 168 13.43 -4.44 9.30
CA SER A 168 13.98 -4.28 10.65
C SER A 168 14.71 -2.93 10.83
N ALA A 169 15.44 -2.46 9.82
CA ALA A 169 16.12 -1.16 9.87
C ALA A 169 15.11 0.00 9.88
N ALA A 170 14.10 -0.05 9.00
CA ALA A 170 13.07 0.98 8.87
C ALA A 170 12.21 1.07 10.12
N ILE A 171 11.69 -0.05 10.64
CA ILE A 171 10.85 -0.07 11.84
C ILE A 171 11.60 0.56 13.01
N ARG A 172 12.85 0.18 13.23
CA ARG A 172 13.69 0.75 14.28
C ARG A 172 13.87 2.26 14.13
N ALA A 173 14.12 2.73 12.90
CA ALA A 173 14.33 4.14 12.63
C ALA A 173 13.03 4.95 12.80
N VAL A 174 11.89 4.43 12.34
CA VAL A 174 10.58 5.08 12.50
C VAL A 174 10.18 5.12 13.98
N ASP A 175 10.38 4.04 14.73
CA ASP A 175 10.13 4.04 16.17
C ASP A 175 11.02 5.04 16.90
N GLN A 176 12.27 5.20 16.48
CA GLN A 176 13.14 6.22 17.07
C GLN A 176 12.61 7.63 16.76
N HIS A 177 12.21 7.90 15.52
CA HIS A 177 11.56 9.16 15.17
C HIS A 177 10.29 9.39 16.00
N CYS A 178 9.46 8.36 16.18
CA CYS A 178 8.26 8.47 17.02
C CYS A 178 8.60 8.83 18.47
N ARG A 179 9.65 8.23 19.03
CA ARG A 179 10.11 8.55 20.39
C ARG A 179 10.57 9.99 20.52
N ASP A 180 11.27 10.51 19.51
CA ASP A 180 11.82 11.86 19.53
C ASP A 180 10.74 12.95 19.40
N PHE A 181 9.71 12.71 18.56
CA PHE A 181 8.70 13.72 18.23
C PHE A 181 7.35 13.56 18.95
N PHE A 182 7.00 12.35 19.40
CA PHE A 182 5.68 12.03 19.98
C PHE A 182 5.73 11.63 21.46
N GLY A 183 6.74 12.14 22.19
CA GLY A 183 6.81 12.01 23.65
C GLY A 183 7.30 10.65 24.14
N GLY A 184 8.24 10.02 23.43
CA GLY A 184 8.84 8.74 23.82
C GLY A 184 8.01 7.50 23.46
N ARG A 185 6.88 7.67 22.76
CA ARG A 185 6.03 6.57 22.28
C ARG A 185 6.60 5.94 21.01
N VAL A 186 6.36 4.65 20.83
CA VAL A 186 6.61 3.95 19.55
C VAL A 186 5.41 4.12 18.62
N PHE A 187 5.60 3.85 17.33
CA PHE A 187 4.55 4.07 16.32
C PHE A 187 3.24 3.33 16.65
N ALA A 188 3.34 2.10 17.16
CA ALA A 188 2.18 1.29 17.51
C ALA A 188 1.33 1.88 18.65
N ASP A 189 1.92 2.73 19.51
CA ASP A 189 1.26 3.37 20.66
C ASP A 189 0.72 4.78 20.33
N LEU A 190 0.94 5.26 19.10
CA LEU A 190 0.40 6.52 18.63
C LEU A 190 -1.10 6.40 18.35
N ASP A 191 -1.81 7.53 18.41
CA ASP A 191 -3.20 7.54 17.97
C ASP A 191 -3.34 7.42 16.45
N ALA A 192 -4.56 7.22 15.96
CA ALA A 192 -4.80 6.99 14.54
C ALA A 192 -4.42 8.18 13.64
N GLU A 193 -4.53 9.42 14.14
CA GLU A 193 -4.19 10.62 13.37
C GLU A 193 -2.67 10.82 13.31
N GLU A 194 -1.98 10.60 14.43
CA GLU A 194 -0.52 10.59 14.54
C GLU A 194 0.11 9.48 13.67
N GLN A 195 -0.48 8.27 13.67
CA GLN A 195 -0.03 7.18 12.78
C GLN A 195 -0.16 7.57 11.30
N ASP A 196 -1.28 8.20 10.91
CA ASP A 196 -1.46 8.66 9.54
C ASP A 196 -0.48 9.77 9.16
N GLU A 197 -0.15 10.67 10.09
CA GLU A 197 0.84 11.71 9.88
C GLU A 197 2.22 11.12 9.58
N VAL A 198 2.67 10.17 10.41
CA VAL A 198 3.95 9.49 10.20
C VAL A 198 3.95 8.74 8.87
N LEU A 199 2.89 7.98 8.54
CA LEU A 199 2.81 7.25 7.27
C LEU A 199 2.80 8.18 6.04
N ARG A 200 2.11 9.32 6.11
CA ARG A 200 2.15 10.35 5.06
C ARG A 200 3.54 10.97 4.92
N GLY A 201 4.24 11.19 6.03
CA GLY A 201 5.65 11.57 6.01
C GLY A 201 6.46 10.56 5.21
N LEU A 202 6.37 9.27 5.58
CA LEU A 202 7.16 8.22 4.93
C LEU A 202 6.90 8.16 3.42
N GLU A 203 5.67 8.39 2.98
CA GLU A 203 5.31 8.53 1.56
C GLU A 203 6.01 9.73 0.89
N ALA A 204 6.04 10.87 1.57
CA ALA A 204 6.74 12.07 1.10
C ALA A 204 8.27 11.89 1.06
N GLY A 205 8.81 10.97 1.85
CA GLY A 205 10.25 10.75 2.02
C GLY A 205 10.83 11.39 3.29
N GLU A 206 9.99 11.79 4.23
CA GLU A 206 10.37 12.39 5.51
C GLU A 206 9.80 11.53 6.67
N PRO A 207 10.48 11.36 7.81
CA PRO A 207 11.81 11.84 8.17
C PRO A 207 12.94 11.13 7.40
N GLU A 208 14.15 11.66 7.47
CA GLU A 208 15.35 10.93 7.06
C GLU A 208 15.63 9.79 8.06
N LEU A 209 15.53 8.53 7.61
CA LEU A 209 15.71 7.34 8.45
C LEU A 209 17.17 6.83 8.44
N GLY A 210 18.14 7.72 8.25
CA GLY A 210 19.56 7.38 8.13
C GLY A 210 19.85 6.62 6.83
N ASP A 211 20.29 5.36 6.96
CA ASP A 211 20.66 4.51 5.80
C ASP A 211 19.44 3.93 5.05
N VAL A 212 18.22 4.22 5.51
CA VAL A 212 16.97 3.73 4.93
C VAL A 212 16.25 4.86 4.22
N ASP A 213 15.92 4.65 2.94
CA ASP A 213 15.02 5.53 2.22
C ASP A 213 13.56 5.30 2.65
N SER A 214 12.97 6.31 3.29
CA SER A 214 11.61 6.29 3.84
C SER A 214 10.57 5.97 2.77
N ARG A 215 10.73 6.57 1.58
CA ARG A 215 9.80 6.37 0.47
C ARG A 215 9.85 4.94 -0.05
N SER A 216 11.03 4.36 -0.20
CA SER A 216 11.22 2.96 -0.62
C SER A 216 10.61 1.99 0.39
N PHE A 217 10.81 2.23 1.69
CA PHE A 217 10.16 1.43 2.74
C PHE A 217 8.64 1.52 2.65
N PHE A 218 8.07 2.72 2.58
CA PHE A 218 6.62 2.89 2.48
C PHE A 218 6.03 2.26 1.21
N LYS A 219 6.70 2.45 0.06
CA LYS A 219 6.32 1.80 -1.21
C LYS A 219 6.25 0.28 -1.05
N MET A 220 7.26 -0.34 -0.43
CA MET A 220 7.28 -1.79 -0.22
C MET A 220 6.24 -2.24 0.82
N LEU A 221 6.08 -1.53 1.94
CA LEU A 221 5.06 -1.82 2.94
C LEU A 221 3.66 -1.79 2.33
N ARG A 222 3.34 -0.76 1.54
CA ARG A 222 2.06 -0.62 0.86
C ARG A 222 1.85 -1.74 -0.17
N ALA A 223 2.86 -2.05 -0.99
CA ALA A 223 2.78 -3.14 -1.96
C ALA A 223 2.49 -4.48 -1.27
N ASN A 224 3.28 -4.83 -0.26
CA ASN A 224 3.11 -6.07 0.50
C ASN A 224 1.76 -6.12 1.24
N THR A 225 1.23 -4.98 1.68
CA THR A 225 -0.09 -4.90 2.29
C THR A 225 -1.19 -5.25 1.30
N VAL A 226 -1.14 -4.67 0.09
CA VAL A 226 -2.11 -4.96 -0.97
C VAL A 226 -1.99 -6.41 -1.43
N GLU A 227 -0.78 -6.92 -1.58
CA GLU A 227 -0.51 -8.32 -1.91
C GLU A 227 -1.07 -9.25 -0.82
N GLY A 228 -0.77 -9.01 0.44
CA GLY A 228 -1.30 -9.81 1.55
C GLY A 228 -2.82 -9.77 1.65
N PHE A 229 -3.45 -8.65 1.27
CA PHE A 229 -4.91 -8.51 1.31
C PHE A 229 -5.63 -9.18 0.13
N LEU A 230 -5.00 -9.24 -1.04
CA LEU A 230 -5.61 -9.72 -2.29
C LEU A 230 -5.03 -11.03 -2.82
N SER A 231 -4.02 -11.61 -2.18
CA SER A 231 -3.44 -12.90 -2.59
C SER A 231 -4.33 -14.09 -2.19
N ASP A 232 -4.02 -15.28 -2.70
CA ASP A 232 -4.68 -16.50 -2.25
C ASP A 232 -4.41 -16.76 -0.76
N PRO A 233 -5.42 -17.19 0.04
CA PRO A 233 -5.21 -17.41 1.47
C PRO A 233 -4.15 -18.46 1.82
N MET A 234 -3.78 -19.33 0.88
CA MET A 234 -2.72 -20.31 1.08
C MET A 234 -1.37 -19.69 1.45
N TYR A 235 -1.15 -18.41 1.11
CA TYR A 235 0.08 -17.67 1.47
C TYR A 235 0.03 -17.05 2.88
N GLY A 236 -1.07 -17.24 3.63
CA GLY A 236 -1.24 -16.78 5.00
C GLY A 236 -1.96 -15.43 5.15
N GLY A 237 -2.12 -14.69 4.05
CA GLY A 237 -2.93 -13.46 3.99
C GLY A 237 -4.37 -13.72 3.55
N ASN A 238 -5.10 -12.66 3.22
CA ASN A 238 -6.49 -12.68 2.72
C ASN A 238 -7.39 -13.71 3.42
N GLN A 239 -7.25 -13.84 4.75
CA GLN A 239 -7.85 -14.95 5.47
C GLN A 239 -9.36 -14.95 5.33
N GLY A 240 -9.94 -16.14 5.08
CA GLY A 240 -11.36 -16.24 4.80
C GLY A 240 -11.80 -15.48 3.54
N PHE A 241 -10.90 -15.20 2.59
CA PHE A 241 -11.21 -14.50 1.34
C PHE A 241 -11.75 -13.08 1.55
N VAL A 242 -11.39 -12.41 2.65
CA VAL A 242 -11.90 -11.07 3.00
C VAL A 242 -11.75 -10.08 1.84
N GLY A 243 -10.54 -9.94 1.30
CA GLY A 243 -10.28 -9.02 0.20
C GLY A 243 -10.99 -9.43 -1.08
N TRP A 244 -11.05 -10.72 -1.38
CA TRP A 244 -11.75 -11.24 -2.56
C TRP A 244 -13.27 -11.01 -2.49
N ARG A 245 -13.88 -11.22 -1.32
CA ARG A 245 -15.30 -10.93 -1.11
C ARG A 245 -15.58 -9.43 -1.28
N LEU A 246 -14.68 -8.58 -0.77
CA LEU A 246 -14.81 -7.13 -0.88
C LEU A 246 -14.82 -6.67 -2.35
N ILE A 247 -13.91 -7.18 -3.18
CA ILE A 247 -13.83 -6.82 -4.60
C ILE A 247 -14.76 -7.65 -5.50
N GLY A 248 -15.46 -8.64 -4.94
CA GLY A 248 -16.30 -9.57 -5.70
C GLY A 248 -15.53 -10.57 -6.56
N PHE A 249 -14.27 -10.85 -6.25
CA PHE A 249 -13.46 -11.82 -6.98
C PHE A 249 -13.82 -13.26 -6.56
N PRO A 250 -14.26 -14.11 -7.51
CA PRO A 250 -14.72 -15.48 -7.20
C PRO A 250 -13.59 -16.51 -7.01
N GLY A 251 -12.32 -16.11 -7.17
CA GLY A 251 -11.15 -16.99 -7.05
C GLY A 251 -10.78 -17.73 -8.34
N PRO A 252 -9.69 -18.53 -8.36
CA PRO A 252 -9.29 -19.33 -9.52
C PRO A 252 -10.18 -20.58 -9.71
N ARG A 253 -11.35 -20.41 -10.35
CA ARG A 253 -12.24 -21.54 -10.68
C ARG A 253 -11.87 -22.16 -12.02
N TYR A 254 -12.08 -23.47 -12.13
CA TYR A 254 -11.81 -24.23 -13.35
C TYR A 254 -12.62 -23.76 -14.57
N ASP A 255 -13.89 -23.38 -14.37
CA ASP A 255 -14.78 -23.02 -15.48
C ASP A 255 -15.60 -21.76 -15.19
N TYR A 256 -15.48 -20.78 -16.08
CA TYR A 256 -16.27 -19.54 -16.13
C TYR A 256 -17.18 -19.45 -17.36
N THR A 257 -17.22 -20.47 -18.22
CA THR A 257 -17.85 -20.42 -19.54
C THR A 257 -19.32 -19.97 -19.49
N ARG A 258 -20.05 -20.39 -18.45
CA ARG A 258 -21.46 -20.01 -18.25
C ARG A 258 -21.69 -18.54 -17.86
N PHE A 259 -20.63 -17.81 -17.53
CA PHE A 259 -20.68 -16.45 -17.01
C PHE A 259 -19.99 -15.42 -17.92
N ILE A 260 -19.30 -15.84 -18.98
CA ILE A 260 -18.53 -14.96 -19.88
C ILE A 260 -19.39 -13.82 -20.46
N GLY A 261 -20.64 -14.11 -20.85
CA GLY A 261 -21.56 -13.12 -21.42
C GLY A 261 -22.37 -12.30 -20.40
N ARG A 262 -22.20 -12.56 -19.10
CA ARG A 262 -22.98 -11.93 -18.01
C ARG A 262 -22.17 -10.82 -17.37
N HIS A 263 -22.16 -9.64 -18.00
CA HIS A 263 -21.41 -8.49 -17.52
C HIS A 263 -22.19 -7.69 -16.46
N GLY A 264 -21.50 -7.18 -15.44
CA GLY A 264 -22.09 -6.35 -14.38
C GLY A 264 -22.97 -7.12 -13.37
N GLU A 265 -23.10 -8.44 -13.52
CA GLU A 265 -23.85 -9.28 -12.61
C GLU A 265 -22.93 -9.87 -11.53
N PRO A 266 -23.32 -9.81 -10.24
CA PRO A 266 -22.56 -10.44 -9.17
C PRO A 266 -22.41 -11.95 -9.39
N PHE A 267 -21.20 -12.46 -9.18
CA PHE A 267 -20.97 -13.90 -9.27
C PHE A 267 -21.65 -14.62 -8.09
N PRO A 268 -22.48 -15.66 -8.33
CA PRO A 268 -23.39 -16.18 -7.31
C PRO A 268 -22.76 -17.15 -6.29
N LEU A 269 -21.54 -17.61 -6.52
CA LEU A 269 -20.88 -18.59 -5.67
C LEU A 269 -19.81 -17.92 -4.80
N PRO A 270 -19.55 -18.44 -3.58
CA PRO A 270 -18.50 -17.91 -2.71
C PRO A 270 -17.12 -18.03 -3.36
N PRO A 271 -16.11 -17.23 -2.96
CA PRO A 271 -14.77 -17.38 -3.48
C PRO A 271 -14.16 -18.76 -3.19
N VAL A 272 -13.27 -19.24 -4.06
CA VAL A 272 -12.55 -20.51 -3.91
C VAL A 272 -11.08 -20.27 -4.21
N GLY A 273 -10.20 -20.59 -3.27
CA GLY A 273 -8.75 -20.51 -3.46
C GLY A 273 -8.18 -21.76 -4.13
N ILE A 274 -6.87 -21.75 -4.36
CA ILE A 274 -6.10 -22.85 -4.96
C ILE A 274 -6.28 -24.13 -4.13
N LEU A 275 -6.27 -24.02 -2.80
CA LEU A 275 -6.47 -25.14 -1.88
C LEU A 275 -7.96 -25.49 -1.63
N GLY A 276 -8.89 -24.75 -2.23
CA GLY A 276 -10.32 -24.96 -2.06
C GLY A 276 -11.04 -23.85 -1.30
N ARG A 277 -12.21 -24.17 -0.73
CA ARG A 277 -13.13 -23.19 -0.14
C ARG A 277 -12.70 -22.61 1.19
N ASP A 278 -11.82 -23.29 1.90
CA ASP A 278 -11.41 -22.87 3.23
C ASP A 278 -10.03 -22.19 3.19
N GLY A 279 -9.29 -22.32 2.08
CA GLY A 279 -7.99 -21.66 1.89
C GLY A 279 -6.87 -22.18 2.81
N PHE A 280 -7.18 -23.10 3.72
CA PHE A 280 -6.28 -23.69 4.72
C PHE A 280 -6.33 -25.24 4.64
N ILE A 281 -5.25 -25.90 5.07
CA ILE A 281 -5.16 -27.35 5.27
C ILE A 281 -5.64 -27.70 6.67
#